data_AF-A0A355U9I0-F1
#
_entry.id   AF-A0A355U9I0-F1
#
_cell.length_a   1.000
_cell.length_b   1.000
_cell.length_c   1.000
_cell.angle_alpha   90.00
_cell.angle_beta   90.00
_cell.angle_gamma   90.00
#
_symmetry.space_group_name_H-M   'P 1'
#
loop_
_entity.id
_entity.type
_entity.pdbx_description
1 polymer ?
#
loop_
_entity_poly.entity_id
_entity_poly.type
_entity_poly.pdbx_seq_one_letter_code
_entity_poly.pdbx_strand_id
1 'polypeptide(L)'
;TTRDYLDLCILVQKNCAAVGIQLKIEVVPSSLLKQQKSVGDLSFFRGSWIADYPDGENYMACFYGPNKAPNGPNYTRYENAFFDANYELLLKETDLTKRAEIFTTLEENLSQNQPFALLFYDESIWIRSQAVNGLIINSLNQMDLRQTTLNQLPNSKK
;
A
#
# COMPACT_ATOMS: atom_id res chain seq x y z
N THR A 1 13.49 -2.60 9.18
CA THR A 1 12.59 -1.42 9.16
C THR A 1 13.42 -0.14 9.09
N THR A 2 12.78 1.03 8.95
CA THR A 2 13.42 2.35 9.09
C THR A 2 13.06 2.96 10.45
N ARG A 3 13.69 4.09 10.81
CA ARG A 3 13.39 4.78 12.08
C ARG A 3 11.94 5.25 12.16
N ASP A 4 11.37 5.71 11.04
CA ASP A 4 10.01 6.26 10.97
C ASP A 4 8.90 5.26 11.34
N TYR A 5 9.16 3.96 11.21
CA TYR A 5 8.19 2.89 11.51
C TYR A 5 8.63 2.01 12.68
N LEU A 6 9.62 2.45 13.47
CA LEU A 6 10.18 1.64 14.56
C LEU A 6 9.12 1.32 15.62
N ASP A 7 8.34 2.30 16.07
CA ASP A 7 7.34 2.12 17.12
C ASP A 7 6.27 1.10 16.73
N LEU A 8 5.82 1.15 15.47
CA LEU A 8 4.90 0.16 14.92
C LEU A 8 5.51 -1.25 14.91
N CYS A 9 6.77 -1.37 14.49
CA CYS A 9 7.47 -2.67 14.51
C CYS A 9 7.70 -3.21 15.93
N ILE A 10 7.92 -2.34 16.92
CA ILE A 10 8.01 -2.74 18.34
C ILE A 10 6.68 -3.29 18.84
N LEU A 11 5.56 -2.65 18.48
CA LEU A 11 4.23 -3.16 18.82
C LEU A 11 3.99 -4.55 18.21
N VAL A 12 4.31 -4.73 16.93
CA VAL A 12 4.20 -6.05 16.25
C VAL A 12 5.11 -7.08 16.92
N GLN A 13 6.37 -6.74 17.22
CA GLN A 13 7.30 -7.62 17.93
C GLN A 13 6.74 -8.07 19.29
N LYS A 14 6.15 -7.16 20.07
CA LYS A 14 5.54 -7.47 21.35
C LYS A 14 4.36 -8.43 21.20
N ASN A 15 3.48 -8.20 20.22
CA ASN A 15 2.33 -9.07 19.96
C ASN A 15 2.75 -10.45 19.49
N CYS A 16 3.76 -10.54 18.61
CA CYS A 16 4.36 -11.82 18.20
C CYS A 16 4.98 -12.57 19.38
N ALA A 17 5.70 -11.86 20.26
CA ALA A 17 6.31 -12.49 21.44
C ALA A 17 5.26 -13.08 22.39
N ALA A 18 4.08 -12.45 22.52
CA ALA A 18 2.99 -12.94 23.35
C ALA A 18 2.41 -14.29 22.87
N VAL A 19 2.58 -14.63 21.58
CA VAL A 19 2.21 -15.93 21.00
C VAL A 19 3.42 -16.84 20.75
N GLY A 20 4.58 -16.52 21.31
CA GLY A 20 5.78 -17.34 21.24
C GLY A 20 6.67 -17.13 20.01
N ILE A 21 6.38 -16.11 19.18
CA ILE A 21 7.19 -15.78 18.00
C ILE A 21 8.20 -14.69 18.35
N GLN A 22 9.48 -15.01 18.32
CA GLN A 22 10.55 -14.05 18.59
C GLN A 22 10.99 -13.36 17.29
N LEU A 23 10.81 -12.04 17.22
CA LEU A 23 11.27 -11.21 16.11
C LEU A 23 12.49 -10.40 16.52
N LYS A 24 13.47 -10.28 15.63
CA LYS A 24 14.58 -9.32 15.74
C LYS A 24 14.30 -8.13 14.84
N ILE A 25 14.27 -6.93 15.43
CA ILE A 25 14.12 -5.70 14.65
C ILE A 25 15.50 -5.19 14.23
N GLU A 26 15.68 -4.98 12.93
CA GLU A 26 16.86 -4.31 12.38
C GLU A 26 16.44 -2.97 11.78
N VAL A 27 17.12 -1.90 12.17
CA VAL A 27 16.88 -0.54 11.65
C VAL A 27 17.99 -0.21 10.68
N VAL A 28 17.63 0.01 9.42
CA VAL A 28 18.58 0.27 8.32
C VAL A 28 18.14 1.50 7.52
N PRO A 29 19.05 2.12 6.74
CA PRO A 29 18.67 3.19 5.82
C PRO A 29 17.61 2.75 4.82
N SER A 30 16.73 3.67 4.40
CA SER A 30 15.58 3.37 3.53
C SER A 30 15.99 2.76 2.18
N SER A 31 17.11 3.19 1.61
CA SER A 31 17.65 2.65 0.35
C SER A 31 18.03 1.17 0.48
N LEU A 32 18.75 0.82 1.55
CA LEU A 32 19.11 -0.56 1.85
C LEU A 32 17.87 -1.42 2.12
N LEU A 33 16.91 -0.91 2.89
CA LEU A 33 15.66 -1.64 3.14
C LEU A 33 14.90 -1.93 1.84
N LYS A 34 14.81 -0.94 0.94
CA LYS A 34 14.15 -1.12 -0.37
C LYS A 34 14.85 -2.18 -1.21
N GLN A 35 16.19 -2.16 -1.23
CA GLN A 35 16.98 -3.18 -1.93
C GLN A 35 16.71 -4.57 -1.35
N GLN A 36 16.84 -4.74 -0.02
CA GLN A 36 16.63 -6.03 0.66
C GLN A 36 15.22 -6.60 0.42
N LYS A 37 14.18 -5.76 0.42
CA LYS A 37 12.81 -6.17 0.03
C LYS A 37 12.76 -6.66 -1.42
N SER A 38 13.33 -5.89 -2.34
CA SER A 38 13.27 -6.16 -3.78
C SER A 38 13.99 -7.47 -4.15
N VAL A 39 15.15 -7.73 -3.56
CA VAL A 39 15.93 -8.96 -3.81
C VAL A 39 15.43 -10.16 -3.00
N GLY A 40 14.65 -9.93 -1.93
CA GLY A 40 14.03 -11.01 -1.14
C GLY A 40 14.82 -11.48 0.07
N ASP A 41 15.75 -10.65 0.56
CA ASP A 41 16.62 -10.98 1.70
C ASP A 41 15.90 -10.90 3.06
N LEU A 42 14.64 -10.44 3.07
CA LEU A 42 13.85 -10.25 4.29
C LEU A 42 12.77 -11.32 4.41
N SER A 43 12.79 -12.06 5.52
CA SER A 43 11.74 -13.03 5.85
C SER A 43 10.45 -12.37 6.36
N PHE A 44 10.56 -11.18 6.97
CA PHE A 44 9.42 -10.43 7.50
C PHE A 44 9.70 -8.94 7.45
N PHE A 45 8.76 -8.16 6.91
CA PHE A 45 8.93 -6.72 6.76
C PHE A 45 7.58 -5.98 6.76
N ARG A 46 7.60 -4.71 7.14
CA ARG A 46 6.46 -3.80 6.94
C ARG A 46 6.43 -3.30 5.50
N GLY A 47 5.31 -3.50 4.81
CA GLY A 47 5.00 -2.92 3.50
C GLY A 47 3.85 -1.91 3.59
N SER A 48 3.63 -1.18 2.51
CA SER A 48 2.42 -0.40 2.25
C SER A 48 2.28 -0.24 0.74
N TRP A 49 1.04 -0.03 0.29
CA TRP A 49 0.72 0.20 -1.11
C TRP A 49 -0.30 1.32 -1.20
N ILE A 50 -0.11 2.22 -2.16
CA ILE A 50 -1.05 3.28 -2.51
C ILE A 50 -1.37 3.06 -3.98
N ALA A 51 -2.66 3.03 -4.32
CA ALA A 51 -3.06 2.76 -5.70
C ALA A 51 -2.53 3.84 -6.66
N ASP A 52 -1.94 3.39 -7.77
CA ASP A 52 -1.43 4.29 -8.81
C ASP A 52 -2.55 4.90 -9.67
N TYR A 53 -3.68 4.21 -9.74
CA TYR A 53 -4.87 4.58 -10.51
C TYR A 53 -6.14 4.01 -9.84
N PRO A 54 -7.34 4.53 -10.13
CA PRO A 54 -8.53 4.28 -9.32
C PRO A 54 -9.25 2.97 -9.69
N ASP A 55 -8.51 1.86 -9.67
CA ASP A 55 -9.05 0.51 -9.86
C ASP A 55 -8.43 -0.44 -8.82
N GLY A 56 -9.25 -1.34 -8.31
CA GLY A 56 -8.90 -2.21 -7.19
C GLY A 56 -7.88 -3.29 -7.57
N GLU A 57 -7.83 -3.66 -8.84
CA GLU A 57 -6.88 -4.67 -9.33
C GLU A 57 -5.42 -4.28 -9.11
N ASN A 58 -5.12 -2.98 -9.00
CA ASN A 58 -3.80 -2.46 -8.68
C ASN A 58 -3.27 -3.03 -7.34
N TYR A 59 -4.14 -3.27 -6.36
CA TYR A 59 -3.77 -3.95 -5.13
C TYR A 59 -3.50 -5.45 -5.35
N MET A 60 -4.28 -6.10 -6.22
CA MET A 60 -4.10 -7.52 -6.57
C MET A 60 -2.79 -7.76 -7.34
N ALA A 61 -2.33 -6.77 -8.10
CA ALA A 61 -1.06 -6.81 -8.82
C ALA A 61 0.15 -7.06 -7.89
N CYS A 62 0.06 -6.68 -6.61
CA CYS A 62 1.07 -6.94 -5.59
C CYS A 62 1.20 -8.42 -5.20
N PHE A 63 0.29 -9.28 -5.64
CA PHE A 63 0.28 -10.71 -5.30
C PHE A 63 0.30 -11.61 -6.54
N TYR A 64 0.22 -11.03 -7.74
CA TYR A 64 0.36 -11.77 -8.99
C TYR A 64 1.78 -12.35 -9.12
N GLY A 65 1.89 -13.65 -9.38
CA GLY A 65 3.15 -14.40 -9.45
C GLY A 65 4.15 -13.81 -10.46
N PRO A 66 3.76 -13.53 -11.71
CA PRO A 66 4.63 -12.89 -12.70
C PRO A 66 5.13 -11.49 -12.31
N ASN A 67 4.49 -10.83 -11.36
CA ASN A 67 4.93 -9.54 -10.80
C ASN A 67 5.98 -9.70 -9.69
N LYS A 68 6.59 -10.88 -9.52
CA LYS A 68 7.59 -11.16 -8.48
C LYS A 68 8.74 -10.13 -8.48
N ALA A 69 9.07 -9.62 -7.29
CA ALA A 69 10.24 -8.77 -7.11
C ALA A 69 11.54 -9.53 -7.44
N PRO A 70 12.52 -8.89 -8.12
CA PRO A 70 12.71 -7.45 -8.23
C PRO A 70 12.02 -6.78 -9.43
N ASN A 71 11.46 -7.54 -10.36
CA ASN A 71 10.94 -7.01 -11.63
C ASN A 71 9.50 -6.50 -11.54
N GLY A 72 8.83 -6.72 -10.42
CA GLY A 72 7.48 -6.22 -10.17
C GLY A 72 7.17 -6.00 -8.69
N PRO A 73 5.92 -5.60 -8.39
CA PRO A 73 5.48 -5.19 -7.06
C PRO A 73 5.20 -6.35 -6.07
N ASN A 74 5.30 -7.61 -6.49
CA ASN A 74 5.09 -8.75 -5.61
C ASN A 74 6.32 -9.01 -4.73
N TYR A 75 6.43 -8.21 -3.65
CA TYR A 75 7.47 -8.31 -2.63
C TYR A 75 7.22 -9.44 -1.62
N THR A 76 5.98 -9.92 -1.47
CA THR A 76 5.65 -11.09 -0.64
C THR A 76 6.12 -12.39 -1.29
N ARG A 77 6.43 -12.35 -2.60
CA ARG A 77 6.76 -13.52 -3.42
C ARG A 77 5.66 -14.57 -3.38
N TYR A 78 4.42 -14.10 -3.26
CA TYR A 78 3.25 -14.96 -3.28
C TYR A 78 3.15 -15.65 -4.64
N GLU A 79 2.98 -16.97 -4.62
CA GLU A 79 2.85 -17.81 -5.82
C GLU A 79 1.64 -18.71 -5.62
N ASN A 80 0.60 -18.50 -6.43
CA ASN A 80 -0.62 -19.28 -6.38
C ASN A 80 -1.27 -19.34 -7.77
N ALA A 81 -1.28 -20.53 -8.38
CA ALA A 81 -1.79 -20.70 -9.74
C ALA A 81 -3.28 -20.34 -9.89
N PHE A 82 -4.08 -20.53 -8.84
CA PHE A 82 -5.49 -20.12 -8.84
C PHE A 82 -5.62 -18.60 -8.81
N PHE A 83 -4.83 -17.93 -7.98
CA PHE A 83 -4.77 -16.47 -7.94
C PHE A 83 -4.33 -15.90 -9.29
N ASP A 84 -3.25 -16.42 -9.86
CA ASP A 84 -2.70 -15.95 -11.13
C ASP A 84 -3.71 -16.08 -12.28
N ALA A 85 -4.39 -17.23 -12.37
CA ALA A 85 -5.41 -17.44 -13.38
C ALA A 85 -6.61 -16.48 -13.23
N ASN A 86 -7.09 -16.25 -12.01
CA ASN A 86 -8.21 -15.34 -11.76
C ASN A 86 -7.80 -13.87 -11.96
N TYR A 87 -6.57 -13.50 -11.61
CA TYR A 87 -6.04 -12.17 -11.88
C TYR A 87 -5.96 -11.89 -13.39
N GLU A 88 -5.52 -12.86 -14.19
CA GLU A 88 -5.52 -12.72 -15.66
C GLU A 88 -6.93 -12.63 -16.26
N LEU A 89 -7.92 -13.29 -15.65
CA LEU A 89 -9.32 -13.14 -16.02
C LEU A 89 -9.85 -11.76 -15.66
N LEU A 90 -9.54 -11.26 -14.46
CA LEU A 90 -9.93 -9.93 -13.98
C LEU A 90 -9.46 -8.84 -14.96
N LEU A 91 -8.23 -8.95 -15.48
CA LEU A 91 -7.67 -7.99 -16.44
C LEU A 91 -8.40 -7.96 -17.79
N LYS A 92 -9.04 -9.07 -18.18
CA LYS A 92 -9.73 -9.22 -19.47
C LYS A 92 -11.24 -8.99 -19.38
N GLU A 93 -11.80 -9.05 -18.18
CA GLU A 93 -13.25 -8.93 -17.95
C GLU A 93 -13.69 -7.45 -17.97
N THR A 94 -14.73 -7.19 -18.76
CA THR A 94 -15.33 -5.86 -18.97
C THR A 94 -16.69 -5.71 -18.32
N ASP A 95 -17.38 -6.82 -18.03
CA ASP A 95 -18.62 -6.82 -17.27
C ASP A 95 -18.32 -6.53 -15.80
N LEU A 96 -18.84 -5.42 -15.29
CA LEU A 96 -18.55 -4.96 -13.93
C LEU A 96 -19.03 -5.94 -12.84
N THR A 97 -20.11 -6.68 -13.10
CA THR A 97 -20.66 -7.65 -12.12
C THR A 97 -19.73 -8.84 -12.01
N LYS A 98 -19.34 -9.42 -13.16
CA LYS A 98 -18.39 -10.54 -13.21
C LYS A 98 -17.01 -10.12 -12.69
N ARG A 99 -16.56 -8.92 -13.03
CA ARG A 99 -15.30 -8.35 -12.53
C ARG A 99 -15.31 -8.27 -11.00
N ALA A 100 -16.42 -7.85 -10.39
CA ALA A 100 -16.57 -7.82 -8.94
C ALA A 100 -16.59 -9.23 -8.30
N GLU A 101 -17.21 -10.21 -8.94
CA GLU A 101 -17.20 -11.61 -8.48
C GLU A 101 -15.78 -12.21 -8.50
N ILE A 102 -15.03 -11.98 -9.58
CA ILE A 102 -13.62 -12.39 -9.68
C ILE A 102 -12.78 -11.67 -8.61
N PHE A 103 -13.02 -10.37 -8.41
CA PHE A 103 -12.32 -9.59 -7.39
C PHE A 103 -12.53 -10.16 -5.98
N THR A 104 -13.79 -10.44 -5.62
CA THR A 104 -14.15 -11.07 -4.34
C THR A 104 -13.44 -12.41 -4.17
N THR A 105 -13.38 -13.21 -5.24
CA THR A 105 -12.68 -14.51 -5.26
C THR A 105 -11.18 -14.37 -4.97
N LEU A 106 -10.54 -13.33 -5.52
CA LEU A 106 -9.12 -13.02 -5.27
C LEU A 106 -8.90 -12.55 -3.83
N GLU A 107 -9.77 -11.69 -3.30
CA GLU A 107 -9.71 -11.22 -1.92
C GLU A 107 -9.86 -12.37 -0.92
N GLU A 108 -10.83 -13.26 -1.15
CA GLU A 108 -11.03 -14.47 -0.35
C GLU A 108 -9.79 -15.37 -0.39
N ASN A 109 -9.19 -15.56 -1.57
CA ASN A 109 -7.98 -16.35 -1.71
C ASN A 109 -6.82 -15.77 -0.88
N LEU A 110 -6.58 -14.46 -0.93
CA LEU A 110 -5.56 -13.80 -0.10
C LEU A 110 -5.89 -13.90 1.39
N SER A 111 -7.16 -13.77 1.77
CA SER A 111 -7.62 -13.92 3.14
C SER A 111 -7.41 -15.34 3.68
N GLN A 112 -7.59 -16.38 2.87
CA GLN A 112 -7.33 -17.76 3.32
C GLN A 112 -5.83 -18.10 3.38
N ASN A 113 -5.03 -17.58 2.45
CA ASN A 113 -3.60 -17.90 2.37
C ASN A 113 -2.71 -16.99 3.23
N GLN A 114 -3.23 -15.85 3.70
CA GLN A 114 -2.56 -14.89 4.59
C GLN A 114 -1.10 -14.54 4.18
N PRO A 115 -0.84 -14.10 2.92
CA PRO A 115 0.51 -13.70 2.51
C PRO A 115 0.95 -12.37 3.15
N PHE A 116 0.05 -11.68 3.84
CA PHE A 116 0.31 -10.48 4.63
C PHE A 116 -0.63 -10.43 5.84
N ALA A 117 -0.27 -9.63 6.84
CA ALA A 117 -1.18 -9.23 7.91
C ALA A 117 -1.57 -7.75 7.71
N LEU A 118 -2.88 -7.49 7.59
CA LEU A 118 -3.38 -6.12 7.48
C LEU A 118 -3.19 -5.38 8.80
N LEU A 119 -2.54 -4.22 8.76
CA LEU A 119 -2.33 -3.39 9.96
C LEU A 119 -3.37 -2.29 10.09
N PHE A 120 -3.55 -1.49 9.03
CA PHE A 120 -4.48 -0.37 8.96
C PHE A 120 -4.58 0.16 7.53
N TYR A 121 -5.61 0.97 7.28
CA TYR A 121 -5.71 1.86 6.12
C TYR A 121 -5.31 3.26 6.56
N ASP A 122 -4.45 3.93 5.80
CA ASP A 122 -3.99 5.27 6.12
C ASP A 122 -4.99 6.34 5.68
N GLU A 123 -5.17 7.36 6.52
CA GLU A 123 -5.92 8.56 6.17
C GLU A 123 -4.96 9.72 5.91
N SER A 124 -5.20 10.44 4.82
CA SER A 124 -4.42 11.63 4.48
C SER A 124 -5.17 12.89 4.85
N ILE A 125 -4.55 13.72 5.70
CA ILE A 125 -5.11 14.99 6.15
C ILE A 125 -4.31 16.13 5.52
N TRP A 126 -5.01 17.03 4.84
CA TRP A 126 -4.42 18.24 4.25
C TRP A 126 -4.76 19.46 5.08
N ILE A 127 -3.74 20.07 5.68
CA ILE A 127 -3.87 21.37 6.33
C ILE A 127 -3.45 22.45 5.34
N ARG A 128 -4.35 23.39 5.05
CA ARG A 128 -4.09 24.50 4.13
C ARG A 128 -4.40 25.85 4.78
N SER A 129 -3.68 26.88 4.34
CA SER A 129 -3.99 28.26 4.70
C SER A 129 -5.38 28.64 4.18
N GLN A 130 -6.10 29.47 4.95
CA GLN A 130 -7.37 30.06 4.51
C GLN A 130 -7.21 30.97 3.28
N ALA A 131 -5.99 31.40 2.95
CA ALA A 131 -5.70 32.16 1.74
C ALA A 131 -5.77 31.31 0.45
N VAL A 132 -5.70 29.98 0.55
CA VAL A 132 -5.64 29.09 -0.60
C VAL A 132 -7.06 28.77 -1.07
N ASN A 133 -7.38 29.15 -2.31
CA ASN A 133 -8.65 28.82 -2.98
C ASN A 133 -8.44 27.94 -4.19
N GLY A 134 -9.46 27.14 -4.53
CA GLY A 134 -9.43 26.29 -5.73
C GLY A 134 -8.48 25.10 -5.68
N LEU A 135 -7.90 24.80 -4.50
CA LEU A 135 -7.11 23.59 -4.28
C LEU A 135 -8.04 22.37 -4.19
N ILE A 136 -7.80 21.41 -5.09
CA ILE A 136 -8.52 20.14 -5.16
C ILE A 136 -7.51 19.01 -4.84
N ILE A 137 -7.91 18.08 -3.98
CA ILE A 137 -7.20 16.83 -3.74
C ILE A 137 -8.10 15.70 -4.27
N ASN A 138 -7.58 14.84 -5.13
CA ASN A 138 -8.35 13.72 -5.66
C ASN A 138 -8.32 12.49 -4.73
N SER A 139 -9.09 11.45 -5.07
CA SER A 139 -9.16 10.20 -4.30
C SER A 139 -7.85 9.41 -4.23
N LEU A 140 -6.90 9.69 -5.12
CA LEU A 140 -5.54 9.13 -5.10
C LEU A 140 -4.56 9.99 -4.29
N ASN A 141 -5.08 10.93 -3.49
CA ASN A 141 -4.31 11.86 -2.68
C ASN A 141 -3.38 12.79 -3.48
N GLN A 142 -3.67 13.00 -4.78
CA GLN A 142 -2.91 13.89 -5.63
C GLN A 142 -3.48 15.31 -5.56
N MET A 143 -2.56 16.26 -5.48
CA MET A 143 -2.87 17.68 -5.43
C MET A 143 -3.02 18.26 -6.84
N ASP A 144 -4.20 18.80 -7.15
CA ASP A 144 -4.43 19.55 -8.38
C ASP A 144 -4.35 21.06 -8.10
N LEU A 145 -3.27 21.66 -8.63
CA LEU A 145 -2.95 23.07 -8.47
C LEU A 145 -3.44 23.95 -9.64
N ARG A 146 -4.03 23.39 -10.70
CA ARG A 146 -4.31 24.12 -11.94
C ARG A 146 -5.30 25.27 -11.77
N GLN A 147 -6.21 25.14 -10.82
CA GLN A 147 -7.21 26.17 -10.47
C GLN A 147 -6.89 26.83 -9.12
N THR A 148 -5.70 26.58 -8.56
CA THR A 148 -5.34 27.08 -7.24
C THR A 148 -4.88 28.54 -7.31
N THR A 149 -5.43 29.36 -6.42
CA THR A 149 -5.09 30.78 -6.28
C THR A 149 -4.84 31.14 -4.83
N LEU A 150 -4.11 32.23 -4.62
CA LEU A 150 -3.90 32.83 -3.31
C LEU A 150 -4.70 34.12 -3.21
N ASN A 151 -5.60 34.21 -2.24
CA ASN A 151 -6.16 35.50 -1.85
C ASN A 151 -5.12 36.30 -1.07
N GLN A 152 -5.15 37.62 -1.20
CA GLN A 152 -4.46 38.47 -0.22
C GLN A 152 -5.10 38.20 1.15
N LEU A 153 -4.30 37.76 2.11
CA LEU A 153 -4.73 37.68 3.50
C LEU A 153 -5.20 39.08 3.94
N PRO A 154 -6.34 39.23 4.62
CA PRO A 154 -6.68 40.52 5.22
C PRO A 154 -5.51 40.90 6.12
N ASN A 155 -4.93 42.08 5.89
CA ASN A 155 -3.81 42.61 6.67
C ASN A 155 -4.05 42.29 8.14
N SER A 156 -3.24 41.40 8.73
CA SER A 156 -3.28 41.15 10.15
C SER A 156 -2.97 42.49 10.81
N LYS A 157 -3.98 43.14 11.39
CA LYS A 157 -3.76 44.36 12.18
C LYS A 157 -2.75 43.99 13.26
N LYS A 158 -1.58 44.63 13.17
CA LYS A 158 -0.59 44.67 14.26
C LYS A 158 -1.20 45.28 15.50
#